data_AF-A0A1Z4R8L7-F1
#
_entry.id   AF-A0A1Z4R8L7-F1
#
_cell.length_a   1.000
_cell.length_b   1.000
_cell.length_c   1.000
_cell.angle_alpha   90.00
_cell.angle_beta   90.00
_cell.angle_gamma   90.00
#
_symmetry.space_group_name_H-M   'P 1'
#
loop_
_entity.id
_entity.type
_entity.pdbx_description
1 polymer ?
#
loop_
_entity_poly.entity_id
_entity_poly.type
_entity_poly.pdbx_seq_one_letter_code
_entity_poly.pdbx_strand_id
1 'polypeptide(L)'
;MTINSEEMDSDGQSKNITKEQQDKLLTQAKQAAISGDPRKMLEYLYLSRALDGLTRQIASKWRSLSCDEIHDILAEAVDILYVAIRDRKKVNNLVAYLFKTFDYKACNYYRARQNQIPLSPDELEQIPDKSTEVEKNFDNSTKELGWENKKPQAIAIARSLLPKLGQYNIQNVMAYIFDALEADCMDISNAEIAEALGLSIDVVRKSKSRGFYRLKRIVRDEELDPQVSHFVNLERDLEEQIEDEYELV
;
A
#
# COMPACT_ATOMS: atom_id res chain seq x y z
N MET A 1 30.03 27.25 2.49
CA MET A 1 30.46 25.99 3.14
C MET A 1 29.94 24.86 2.28
N THR A 2 30.85 24.26 1.52
CA THR A 2 30.56 23.33 0.43
C THR A 2 30.85 21.93 0.96
N ILE A 3 29.85 21.07 1.06
CA ILE A 3 30.02 19.64 1.30
C ILE A 3 29.08 18.91 0.35
N ASN A 4 29.56 18.69 -0.87
CA ASN A 4 29.10 17.58 -1.71
C ASN A 4 30.32 16.70 -1.90
N SER A 5 30.48 15.73 -1.00
CA SER A 5 31.41 14.62 -1.18
C SER A 5 30.60 13.48 -1.78
N GLU A 6 30.34 13.56 -3.08
CA GLU A 6 30.08 12.35 -3.87
C GLU A 6 31.40 11.56 -3.91
N GLU A 7 31.49 10.49 -3.12
CA GLU A 7 32.54 9.50 -3.29
C GLU A 7 32.32 8.79 -4.64
N MET A 8 32.84 9.39 -5.71
CA MET A 8 33.00 8.76 -7.00
C MET A 8 34.33 7.99 -6.99
N ASP A 9 34.27 6.66 -7.05
CA ASP A 9 35.42 5.83 -7.41
C ASP A 9 35.83 6.10 -8.86
N SER A 10 37.13 5.99 -9.15
CA SER A 10 37.79 6.43 -10.39
C SER A 10 37.40 5.68 -11.67
N ASP A 11 36.39 4.80 -11.64
CA ASP A 11 36.00 3.94 -12.76
C ASP A 11 34.57 4.14 -13.28
N GLY A 12 33.80 5.09 -12.75
CA GLY A 12 32.49 5.46 -13.31
C GLY A 12 31.46 4.32 -13.39
N GLN A 13 31.70 3.19 -12.73
CA GLN A 13 30.74 2.10 -12.64
C GLN A 13 29.84 2.31 -11.42
N SER A 14 28.55 2.55 -11.66
CA SER A 14 27.51 2.38 -10.64
C SER A 14 27.70 1.02 -9.98
N LYS A 15 28.12 0.99 -8.71
CA LYS A 15 28.22 -0.23 -7.91
C LYS A 15 26.83 -0.84 -7.77
N ASN A 16 26.47 -1.71 -8.71
CA ASN A 16 25.29 -2.55 -8.60
C ASN A 16 25.49 -3.45 -7.38
N ILE A 17 24.75 -3.19 -6.32
CA ILE A 17 24.75 -4.05 -5.13
C ILE A 17 24.22 -5.43 -5.52
N THR A 18 24.78 -6.48 -4.94
CA THR A 18 24.27 -7.84 -5.15
C THR A 18 22.96 -8.04 -4.39
N LYS A 19 22.16 -9.02 -4.80
CA LYS A 19 20.93 -9.40 -4.09
C LYS A 19 21.20 -9.75 -2.63
N GLU A 20 22.28 -10.49 -2.35
CA GLU A 20 22.68 -10.86 -0.99
C GLU A 20 23.05 -9.64 -0.13
N GLN A 21 23.73 -8.65 -0.73
CA GLN A 21 24.05 -7.39 -0.05
C GLN A 21 22.78 -6.60 0.27
N GLN A 22 21.85 -6.53 -0.68
CA GLN A 22 20.54 -5.91 -0.47
C GLN A 22 19.77 -6.59 0.67
N ASP A 23 19.66 -7.91 0.66
CA ASP A 23 18.95 -8.68 1.71
C ASP A 23 19.58 -8.47 3.09
N LYS A 24 20.92 -8.40 3.16
CA LYS A 24 21.64 -8.09 4.40
C LYS A 24 21.32 -6.69 4.91
N LEU A 25 21.36 -5.68 4.04
CA LEU A 25 21.04 -4.29 4.41
C LEU A 25 19.58 -4.16 4.87
N LEU A 26 18.64 -4.82 4.19
CA LEU A 26 17.23 -4.84 4.61
C LEU A 26 17.03 -5.51 5.98
N THR A 27 17.81 -6.56 6.26
CA THR A 27 17.81 -7.21 7.59
C THR A 27 18.34 -6.25 8.67
N GLN A 28 19.41 -5.51 8.37
CA GLN A 28 19.97 -4.49 9.27
C GLN A 28 19.00 -3.32 9.50
N ALA A 29 18.30 -2.87 8.45
CA ALA A 29 17.26 -1.86 8.57
C ALA A 29 16.16 -2.30 9.54
N LYS A 30 15.70 -3.55 9.44
CA LYS A 30 14.72 -4.13 10.36
C LYS A 30 15.23 -4.16 11.80
N GLN A 31 16.48 -4.56 12.01
CA GLN A 31 17.08 -4.61 13.36
C GLN A 31 17.23 -3.22 13.97
N ALA A 32 17.61 -2.22 13.18
CA ALA A 32 17.68 -0.82 13.63
C ALA A 32 16.30 -0.31 14.08
N ALA A 33 15.25 -0.61 13.31
CA ALA A 33 13.88 -0.27 13.67
C ALA A 33 13.43 -0.94 14.99
N ILE A 34 13.71 -2.24 15.16
CA ILE A 34 13.43 -2.98 16.42
C ILE A 34 14.16 -2.34 17.61
N SER A 35 15.38 -1.85 17.37
CA SER A 35 16.21 -1.21 18.40
C SER A 35 15.80 0.24 18.68
N GLY A 36 14.82 0.78 17.95
CA GLY A 36 14.36 2.16 18.09
C GLY A 36 15.29 3.21 17.47
N ASP A 37 16.16 2.83 16.53
CA ASP A 37 17.08 3.74 15.83
C ASP A 37 16.58 4.06 14.41
N PRO A 38 15.74 5.10 14.23
CA PRO A 38 15.15 5.44 12.93
C PRO A 38 16.21 5.92 11.94
N ARG A 39 17.26 6.60 12.41
CA ARG A 39 18.32 7.13 11.54
C ARG A 39 19.07 5.99 10.86
N LYS A 40 19.48 4.97 11.60
CA LYS A 40 20.14 3.79 11.02
C LYS A 40 19.21 2.97 10.12
N MET A 41 17.93 2.87 10.48
CA MET A 41 16.95 2.22 9.60
C MET A 41 16.93 2.90 8.22
N LEU A 42 16.82 4.23 8.20
CA LEU A 42 16.82 5.02 6.96
C LEU A 42 18.12 4.86 6.18
N GLU A 43 19.26 4.91 6.86
CA GLU A 43 20.59 4.71 6.25
C GLU A 43 20.67 3.35 5.56
N TYR A 44 20.29 2.26 6.23
CA TYR A 44 20.32 0.92 5.64
C TYR A 44 19.31 0.76 4.50
N LEU A 45 18.12 1.37 4.60
CA LEU A 45 17.14 1.38 3.50
C LEU A 45 17.69 2.11 2.27
N TYR A 46 18.32 3.27 2.45
CA TYR A 46 18.95 4.02 1.37
C TYR A 46 20.06 3.22 0.70
N LEU A 47 20.99 2.68 1.49
CA LEU A 47 22.10 1.86 0.99
C LEU A 47 21.61 0.59 0.27
N SER A 48 20.45 0.05 0.66
CA SER A 48 19.86 -1.14 0.02
C SER A 48 19.33 -0.88 -1.39
N ARG A 49 19.24 0.39 -1.85
CA ARG A 49 18.64 0.79 -3.14
C ARG A 49 17.21 0.30 -3.38
N ALA A 50 16.56 -0.28 -2.37
CA ALA A 50 15.20 -0.80 -2.49
C ALA A 50 14.19 0.33 -2.71
N LEU A 51 14.40 1.47 -2.03
CA LEU A 51 13.54 2.65 -2.16
C LEU A 51 13.56 3.20 -3.60
N ASP A 52 14.73 3.31 -4.23
CA ASP A 52 14.87 3.74 -5.63
C ASP A 52 14.11 2.83 -6.61
N GLY A 53 14.06 1.53 -6.32
CA GLY A 53 13.29 0.56 -7.09
C GLY A 53 11.79 0.76 -6.92
N LEU A 54 11.34 0.95 -5.67
CA LEU A 54 9.93 1.18 -5.33
C LEU A 54 9.42 2.49 -5.93
N THR A 55 10.17 3.59 -5.79
CA THR A 55 9.84 4.90 -6.37
C THR A 55 9.62 4.80 -7.88
N ARG A 56 10.53 4.13 -8.61
CA ARG A 56 10.38 3.92 -10.06
C ARG A 56 9.15 3.10 -10.41
N GLN A 57 8.88 2.04 -9.65
CA GLN A 57 7.72 1.19 -9.88
C GLN A 57 6.40 1.93 -9.63
N ILE A 58 6.33 2.72 -8.55
CA ILE A 58 5.16 3.53 -8.20
C ILE A 58 4.96 4.67 -9.20
N ALA A 59 6.03 5.38 -9.60
CA ALA A 59 5.95 6.44 -10.61
C ALA A 59 5.41 5.92 -11.94
N SER A 60 5.80 4.71 -12.35
CA SER A 60 5.29 4.07 -13.57
C SER A 60 3.80 3.74 -13.47
N LYS A 61 3.35 3.27 -12.29
CA LYS A 61 1.95 2.90 -12.03
C LYS A 61 1.05 4.14 -11.88
N TRP A 62 1.54 5.19 -11.25
CA TRP A 62 0.79 6.40 -10.90
C TRP A 62 1.33 7.62 -11.65
N ARG A 63 1.23 7.61 -12.99
CA ARG A 63 1.81 8.64 -13.88
C ARG A 63 1.31 10.07 -13.62
N SER A 64 0.17 10.22 -12.95
CA SER A 64 -0.44 11.51 -12.61
C SER A 64 0.17 12.17 -11.38
N LEU A 65 0.97 11.43 -10.60
CA LEU A 65 1.68 11.96 -9.44
C LEU A 65 3.03 12.52 -9.85
N SER A 66 3.36 13.68 -9.31
CA SER A 66 4.67 14.30 -9.47
C SER A 66 5.75 13.57 -8.66
N CYS A 67 7.02 13.82 -9.00
CA CYS A 67 8.16 13.24 -8.30
C CYS A 67 8.14 13.59 -6.80
N ASP A 68 7.81 14.84 -6.46
CA ASP A 68 7.79 15.32 -5.07
C ASP A 68 6.69 14.63 -4.26
N GLU A 69 5.48 14.51 -4.83
CA GLU A 69 4.38 13.77 -4.19
C GLU A 69 4.75 12.31 -3.93
N ILE A 70 5.42 11.66 -4.88
CA ILE A 70 5.87 10.28 -4.71
C ILE A 70 6.87 10.17 -3.55
N HIS A 71 7.79 11.14 -3.39
CA HIS A 71 8.74 11.14 -2.27
C HIS A 71 8.06 11.39 -0.92
N ASP A 72 7.07 12.29 -0.85
CA ASP A 72 6.31 12.55 0.37
C ASP A 72 5.54 11.29 0.81
N ILE A 73 4.88 10.62 -0.13
CA ILE A 73 4.14 9.38 0.10
C ILE A 73 5.10 8.25 0.52
N LEU A 74 6.31 8.19 -0.08
CA LEU A 74 7.34 7.24 0.34
C LEU A 74 7.78 7.48 1.78
N ALA A 75 8.00 8.73 2.17
CA ALA A 75 8.38 9.09 3.53
C ALA A 75 7.33 8.62 4.54
N GLU A 76 6.04 8.87 4.27
CA GLU A 76 4.94 8.37 5.10
C GLU A 76 4.92 6.83 5.18
N ALA A 77 5.16 6.14 4.06
CA ALA A 77 5.19 4.68 4.04
C ALA A 77 6.35 4.11 4.89
N VAL A 78 7.49 4.81 4.93
CA VAL A 78 8.64 4.45 5.76
C VAL A 78 8.36 4.70 7.24
N ASP A 79 7.70 5.81 7.58
CA ASP A 79 7.28 6.10 8.96
C ASP A 79 6.31 5.02 9.48
N ILE A 80 5.33 4.63 8.66
CA ILE A 80 4.40 3.54 8.99
C ILE A 80 5.14 2.22 9.18
N LEU A 81 6.11 1.91 8.32
CA LEU A 81 6.95 0.72 8.48
C LEU A 81 7.70 0.76 9.82
N TYR A 82 8.32 1.89 10.17
CA TYR A 82 9.07 2.04 11.41
C TYR A 82 8.16 1.80 12.63
N VAL A 83 7.00 2.48 12.67
CA VAL A 83 6.01 2.31 13.74
C VAL A 83 5.54 0.86 13.82
N ALA A 84 5.22 0.21 12.70
CA ALA A 84 4.78 -1.17 12.68
C ALA A 84 5.84 -2.13 13.26
N ILE A 85 7.11 -1.96 12.89
CA ILE A 85 8.20 -2.78 13.44
C ILE A 85 8.40 -2.49 14.94
N ARG A 86 8.38 -1.21 15.34
CA ARG A 86 8.56 -0.78 16.73
C ARG A 86 7.47 -1.36 17.64
N ASP A 87 6.23 -1.36 17.17
CA ASP A 87 5.07 -1.92 17.88
C ASP A 87 5.01 -3.46 17.80
N ARG A 88 6.09 -4.09 17.31
CA ARG A 88 6.24 -5.55 17.19
C ARG A 88 5.19 -6.20 16.29
N LYS A 89 4.61 -5.46 15.34
CA LYS A 89 3.77 -6.05 14.30
C LYS A 89 4.63 -6.96 13.41
N LYS A 90 4.06 -8.06 12.95
CA LYS A 90 4.75 -9.03 12.11
C LYS A 90 4.94 -8.46 10.70
N VAL A 91 6.18 -8.11 10.36
CA VAL A 91 6.61 -7.71 9.00
C VAL A 91 7.55 -8.78 8.46
N ASN A 92 7.09 -9.61 7.53
CA ASN A 92 7.89 -10.74 7.04
C ASN A 92 8.86 -10.30 5.94
N ASN A 93 8.39 -9.45 5.03
CA ASN A 93 9.20 -8.91 3.94
C ASN A 93 9.10 -7.38 3.90
N LEU A 94 10.21 -6.69 4.19
CA LEU A 94 10.24 -5.22 4.25
C LEU A 94 9.82 -4.56 2.94
N VAL A 95 10.35 -5.03 1.81
CA VAL A 95 10.10 -4.42 0.49
C VAL A 95 8.65 -4.61 0.08
N ALA A 96 8.10 -5.82 0.29
CA ALA A 96 6.70 -6.08 0.00
C ALA A 96 5.76 -5.28 0.91
N TYR A 97 6.10 -5.11 2.19
CA TYR A 97 5.34 -4.27 3.11
C TYR A 97 5.38 -2.80 2.67
N LEU A 98 6.56 -2.25 2.39
CA LEU A 98 6.72 -0.89 1.89
C LEU A 98 5.94 -0.67 0.60
N PHE A 99 6.04 -1.58 -0.37
CA PHE A 99 5.28 -1.47 -1.62
C PHE A 99 3.78 -1.38 -1.35
N LYS A 100 3.23 -2.26 -0.49
CA LYS A 100 1.79 -2.23 -0.15
C LYS A 100 1.38 -0.91 0.49
N THR A 101 2.15 -0.43 1.48
CA THR A 101 1.84 0.81 2.19
C THR A 101 1.97 2.02 1.27
N PHE A 102 3.02 2.04 0.44
CA PHE A 102 3.28 3.09 -0.53
C PHE A 102 2.16 3.15 -1.59
N ASP A 103 1.81 2.01 -2.19
CA ASP A 103 0.72 1.94 -3.17
C ASP A 103 -0.64 2.34 -2.58
N TYR A 104 -0.92 1.91 -1.34
CA TYR A 104 -2.12 2.31 -0.61
C TYR A 104 -2.18 3.82 -0.38
N LYS A 105 -1.08 4.44 0.07
CA LYS A 105 -0.99 5.88 0.28
C LYS A 105 -1.09 6.67 -1.02
N ALA A 106 -0.46 6.19 -2.10
CA ALA A 106 -0.60 6.77 -3.44
C ALA A 106 -2.06 6.76 -3.93
N CYS A 107 -2.76 5.64 -3.75
CA CYS A 107 -4.19 5.56 -4.06
C CYS A 107 -5.02 6.56 -3.25
N ASN A 108 -4.77 6.66 -1.94
CA ASN A 108 -5.47 7.62 -1.07
C ASN A 108 -5.20 9.07 -1.48
N TYR A 109 -3.95 9.39 -1.81
CA TYR A 109 -3.56 10.72 -2.27
C TYR A 109 -4.26 11.06 -3.60
N TYR A 110 -4.24 10.14 -4.57
CA TYR A 110 -4.93 10.30 -5.84
C TYR A 110 -6.43 10.55 -5.66
N ARG A 111 -7.11 9.76 -4.81
CA ARG A 111 -8.53 9.97 -4.49
C ARG A 111 -8.80 11.31 -3.83
N ALA A 112 -7.94 11.72 -2.89
CA ALA A 112 -8.08 12.99 -2.21
C ALA A 112 -7.93 14.16 -3.20
N ARG A 113 -7.09 14.02 -4.22
CA ARG A 113 -6.93 14.99 -5.31
C ARG A 113 -8.14 15.01 -6.24
N GLN A 114 -8.66 13.85 -6.65
CA GLN A 114 -9.88 13.77 -7.46
C GLN A 114 -11.09 14.41 -6.77
N ASN A 115 -11.24 14.21 -5.47
CA ASN A 115 -12.31 14.83 -4.67
C ASN A 115 -12.11 16.34 -4.43
N GLN A 116 -10.96 16.91 -4.79
CA GLN A 116 -10.68 18.35 -4.71
C GLN A 116 -10.88 19.05 -6.06
N ILE A 117 -11.18 18.31 -7.14
CA ILE A 117 -11.53 18.91 -8.43
C ILE A 117 -13.00 19.35 -8.34
N PRO A 118 -13.28 20.67 -8.37
CA PRO A 118 -14.64 21.17 -8.33
C PRO A 118 -15.40 20.65 -9.55
N LEU A 119 -16.57 20.04 -9.33
CA LEU A 119 -17.40 19.48 -10.40
C LEU A 119 -18.38 20.51 -10.96
N SER A 120 -18.52 21.68 -10.30
CA SER A 120 -19.35 22.77 -10.80
C SER A 120 -18.64 24.14 -10.78
N PRO A 121 -19.05 25.08 -11.66
CA PRO A 121 -18.53 26.45 -11.67
C PRO A 121 -18.71 27.20 -10.34
N ASP A 122 -19.76 26.90 -9.58
CA ASP A 122 -20.06 27.58 -8.30
C ASP A 122 -19.11 27.15 -7.17
N GLU A 123 -18.46 26.00 -7.28
CA GLU A 123 -17.49 25.50 -6.30
C GLU A 123 -16.10 26.15 -6.46
N LEU A 124 -15.81 26.76 -7.63
CA LEU A 124 -14.56 27.50 -7.88
C LEU A 124 -14.47 28.79 -7.05
N GLU A 125 -15.61 29.42 -6.73
CA GLU A 125 -15.65 30.65 -5.94
C GLU A 125 -15.37 30.42 -4.44
N GLN A 126 -15.42 29.17 -3.98
CA GLN A 126 -15.18 28.81 -2.57
C GLN A 126 -13.78 28.24 -2.30
N ILE A 127 -12.90 28.21 -3.30
CA ILE A 127 -11.52 27.73 -3.10
C ILE A 127 -10.68 28.88 -2.55
N PRO A 128 -10.28 28.85 -1.26
CA PRO A 128 -9.35 29.84 -0.75
C PRO A 128 -8.02 29.72 -1.49
N ASP A 129 -7.46 30.89 -1.86
CA ASP A 129 -6.18 31.01 -2.55
C ASP A 129 -5.06 30.42 -1.68
N LYS A 130 -4.54 29.25 -2.10
CA LYS A 130 -3.48 28.48 -1.40
C LYS A 130 -2.16 29.25 -1.29
N SER A 131 -2.04 30.42 -1.91
CA SER A 131 -0.88 31.30 -1.83
C SER A 131 -0.66 31.93 -0.43
N THR A 132 -1.64 31.81 0.48
CA THR A 132 -1.64 32.53 1.77
C THR A 132 -1.56 31.64 3.03
N GLU A 133 -1.57 30.32 2.91
CA GLU A 133 -1.52 29.38 4.05
C GLU A 133 -0.24 28.52 4.01
N VAL A 134 0.90 29.19 4.01
CA VAL A 134 2.16 28.59 4.47
C VAL A 134 2.17 28.76 6.00
N GLU A 135 2.23 27.63 6.72
CA GLU A 135 2.30 27.53 8.19
C GLU A 135 0.97 27.65 8.96
N LYS A 136 0.22 26.55 9.05
CA LYS A 136 -0.19 25.90 10.31
C LYS A 136 -1.18 24.77 10.03
N ASN A 137 -0.95 23.62 10.66
CA ASN A 137 -1.79 22.42 10.68
C ASN A 137 -1.53 21.41 9.55
N PHE A 138 -0.31 20.85 9.52
CA PHE A 138 -0.14 19.43 9.22
C PHE A 138 -0.70 18.60 10.39
N ASP A 139 -2.01 18.64 10.58
CA ASP A 139 -2.70 17.74 11.48
C ASP A 139 -2.99 16.45 10.71
N ASN A 140 -1.97 15.58 10.65
CA ASN A 140 -2.05 14.25 10.04
C ASN A 140 -2.99 13.29 10.80
N SER A 141 -3.69 13.75 11.84
CA SER A 141 -4.54 12.91 12.71
C SER A 141 -5.96 12.68 12.17
N THR A 142 -6.45 13.51 11.24
CA THR A 142 -7.91 13.59 11.03
C THR A 142 -8.46 12.63 9.97
N LYS A 143 -7.60 12.02 9.13
CA LYS A 143 -8.02 11.03 8.11
C LYS A 143 -7.82 9.56 8.52
N GLU A 144 -6.91 9.24 9.44
CA GLU A 144 -6.76 7.88 9.98
C GLU A 144 -7.98 7.43 10.79
N LEU A 145 -8.65 8.36 11.48
CA LEU A 145 -9.89 8.11 12.23
C LEU A 145 -11.04 7.56 11.38
N GLY A 146 -11.02 7.78 10.07
CA GLY A 146 -12.04 7.26 9.17
C GLY A 146 -11.90 5.76 8.93
N TRP A 147 -10.69 5.26 8.69
CA TRP A 147 -10.49 3.85 8.33
C TRP A 147 -10.59 2.92 9.54
N GLU A 148 -10.04 3.31 10.69
CA GLU A 148 -10.09 2.50 11.91
C GLU A 148 -11.53 2.22 12.37
N ASN A 149 -12.43 3.19 12.19
CA ASN A 149 -13.86 3.01 12.50
C ASN A 149 -14.63 2.24 11.41
N LYS A 150 -14.17 2.30 10.17
CA LYS A 150 -14.81 1.65 9.01
C LYS A 150 -14.36 0.21 8.79
N LYS A 151 -13.14 -0.14 9.21
CA LYS A 151 -12.54 -1.47 9.07
C LYS A 151 -13.38 -2.57 9.74
N PRO A 152 -13.87 -2.43 10.99
CA PRO A 152 -14.73 -3.45 11.61
C PRO A 152 -16.03 -3.68 10.82
N GLN A 153 -16.62 -2.62 10.28
CA GLN A 153 -17.86 -2.71 9.49
C GLN A 153 -17.62 -3.42 8.16
N ALA A 154 -16.54 -3.07 7.45
CA ALA A 154 -16.15 -3.74 6.21
C ALA A 154 -15.85 -5.24 6.44
N ILE A 155 -15.17 -5.59 7.53
CA ILE A 155 -14.91 -6.99 7.91
C ILE A 155 -16.21 -7.72 8.24
N ALA A 156 -17.14 -7.09 8.98
CA ALA A 156 -18.43 -7.69 9.31
C ALA A 156 -19.27 -8.00 8.06
N ILE A 157 -19.31 -7.07 7.09
CA ILE A 157 -19.95 -7.29 5.80
C ILE A 157 -19.25 -8.44 5.06
N ALA A 158 -17.93 -8.41 4.94
CA ALA A 158 -17.19 -9.46 4.24
C ALA A 158 -17.40 -10.86 4.86
N ARG A 159 -17.49 -10.95 6.20
CA ARG A 159 -17.80 -12.19 6.92
C ARG A 159 -19.22 -12.71 6.62
N SER A 160 -20.21 -11.83 6.54
CA SER A 160 -21.60 -12.24 6.23
C SER A 160 -21.73 -12.83 4.82
N LEU A 161 -20.80 -12.48 3.91
CA LEU A 161 -20.75 -13.00 2.55
C LEU A 161 -19.97 -14.32 2.41
N LEU A 162 -19.19 -14.73 3.41
CA LEU A 162 -18.39 -15.97 3.35
C LEU A 162 -19.20 -17.21 2.96
N PRO A 163 -20.39 -17.48 3.54
CA PRO A 163 -21.18 -18.66 3.20
C PRO A 163 -21.56 -18.73 1.70
N LYS A 164 -21.67 -17.57 1.05
CA LYS A 164 -22.06 -17.45 -0.36
C LYS A 164 -20.90 -17.71 -1.34
N LEU A 165 -19.65 -17.83 -0.86
CA LEU A 165 -18.48 -18.11 -1.72
C LEU A 165 -18.42 -19.55 -2.24
N GLY A 166 -19.26 -20.44 -1.72
CA GLY A 166 -19.40 -21.82 -2.19
C GLY A 166 -18.35 -22.78 -1.61
N GLN A 167 -17.17 -22.91 -2.23
CA GLN A 167 -16.22 -23.97 -1.89
C GLN A 167 -15.64 -23.78 -0.47
N TYR A 168 -15.66 -24.84 0.33
CA TYR A 168 -15.18 -24.85 1.72
C TYR A 168 -13.75 -24.30 1.87
N ASN A 169 -12.82 -24.71 1.02
CA ASN A 169 -11.43 -24.21 1.06
C ASN A 169 -11.34 -22.71 0.78
N ILE A 170 -12.20 -22.16 -0.08
CA ILE A 170 -12.24 -20.71 -0.35
C ILE A 170 -12.75 -19.99 0.89
N GLN A 171 -13.82 -20.49 1.51
CA GLN A 171 -14.38 -19.90 2.72
C GLN A 171 -13.36 -19.85 3.85
N ASN A 172 -12.65 -20.95 4.11
CA ASN A 172 -11.64 -21.01 5.18
C ASN A 172 -10.45 -20.08 4.91
N VAL A 173 -9.96 -20.04 3.66
CA VAL A 173 -8.85 -19.14 3.30
C VAL A 173 -9.27 -17.67 3.46
N MET A 174 -10.49 -17.31 3.04
CA MET A 174 -10.98 -15.94 3.20
C MET A 174 -11.28 -15.59 4.65
N ALA A 175 -11.84 -16.51 5.44
CA ALA A 175 -12.05 -16.34 6.88
C ALA A 175 -10.73 -16.06 7.60
N TYR A 176 -9.70 -16.85 7.34
CA TYR A 176 -8.37 -16.65 7.92
C TYR A 176 -7.79 -15.27 7.56
N ILE A 177 -7.94 -14.84 6.30
CA ILE A 177 -7.49 -13.50 5.87
C ILE A 177 -8.23 -12.42 6.65
N PHE A 178 -9.54 -12.56 6.87
CA PHE A 178 -10.33 -11.59 7.65
C PHE A 178 -9.98 -11.59 9.13
N ASP A 179 -9.76 -12.77 9.75
CA ASP A 179 -9.30 -12.89 11.14
C ASP A 179 -7.98 -12.15 11.34
N ALA A 180 -7.03 -12.33 10.42
CA ALA A 180 -5.74 -11.70 10.51
C ALA A 180 -5.77 -10.21 10.15
N LEU A 181 -6.66 -9.77 9.25
CA LEU A 181 -6.92 -8.33 9.07
C LEU A 181 -7.50 -7.72 10.35
N GLU A 182 -8.44 -8.38 11.01
CA GLU A 182 -9.03 -7.94 12.28
C GLU A 182 -7.95 -7.82 13.37
N ALA A 183 -6.99 -8.77 13.42
CA ALA A 183 -5.85 -8.76 14.33
C ALA A 183 -4.70 -7.79 13.93
N ASP A 184 -4.89 -6.93 12.92
CA ASP A 184 -3.85 -6.02 12.39
C ASP A 184 -2.58 -6.71 11.87
N CYS A 185 -2.70 -7.99 11.48
CA CYS A 185 -1.65 -8.75 10.81
C CYS A 185 -1.76 -8.57 9.28
N MET A 186 -1.17 -7.49 8.75
CA MET A 186 -1.26 -7.15 7.32
C MET A 186 -0.38 -8.00 6.38
N ASP A 187 0.58 -8.76 6.91
CA ASP A 187 1.60 -9.44 6.09
C ASP A 187 1.60 -10.97 6.21
N ILE A 188 0.42 -11.56 5.99
CA ILE A 188 0.25 -13.02 5.98
C ILE A 188 0.76 -13.59 4.66
N SER A 189 1.66 -14.57 4.74
CA SER A 189 2.14 -15.29 3.56
C SER A 189 1.20 -16.42 3.15
N ASN A 190 1.21 -16.83 1.88
CA ASN A 190 0.44 -18.02 1.45
C ASN A 190 0.92 -19.30 2.14
N ALA A 191 2.20 -19.36 2.54
CA ALA A 191 2.77 -20.50 3.26
C ALA A 191 2.19 -20.60 4.68
N GLU A 192 2.02 -19.46 5.36
CA GLU A 192 1.42 -19.40 6.70
C GLU A 192 -0.06 -19.81 6.67
N ILE A 193 -0.83 -19.35 5.69
CA ILE A 193 -2.23 -19.78 5.51
C ILE A 193 -2.28 -21.29 5.20
N ALA A 194 -1.36 -21.78 4.36
CA ALA A 194 -1.29 -23.18 3.99
C ALA A 194 -1.01 -24.08 5.19
N GLU A 195 -0.03 -23.70 6.02
CA GLU A 195 0.31 -24.37 7.27
C GLU A 195 -0.87 -24.36 8.25
N ALA A 196 -1.46 -23.19 8.51
CA ALA A 196 -2.55 -23.05 9.46
C ALA A 196 -3.81 -23.83 9.08
N LEU A 197 -4.10 -23.96 7.79
CA LEU A 197 -5.31 -24.63 7.28
C LEU A 197 -5.06 -26.06 6.82
N GLY A 198 -3.82 -26.57 6.89
CA GLY A 198 -3.45 -27.89 6.36
C GLY A 198 -3.64 -28.03 4.85
N LEU A 199 -3.45 -26.93 4.10
CA LEU A 199 -3.61 -26.88 2.64
C LEU A 199 -2.24 -26.78 1.95
N SER A 200 -2.19 -27.02 0.64
CA SER A 200 -1.00 -26.68 -0.14
C SER A 200 -0.97 -25.20 -0.49
N ILE A 201 0.24 -24.64 -0.67
CA ILE A 201 0.44 -23.23 -1.06
C ILE A 201 -0.30 -22.90 -2.37
N ASP A 202 -0.32 -23.83 -3.33
CA ASP A 202 -1.05 -23.66 -4.59
C ASP A 202 -2.57 -23.63 -4.41
N VAL A 203 -3.11 -24.43 -3.48
CA VAL A 203 -4.53 -24.40 -3.14
C VAL A 203 -4.88 -23.07 -2.49
N VAL A 204 -4.04 -22.55 -1.58
CA VAL A 204 -4.23 -21.22 -0.97
C VAL A 204 -4.22 -20.13 -2.03
N ARG A 205 -3.22 -20.12 -2.94
CA ARG A 205 -3.11 -19.11 -3.99
C ARG A 205 -4.36 -19.08 -4.88
N LYS A 206 -4.82 -20.26 -5.33
CA LYS A 206 -6.04 -20.39 -6.16
C LYS A 206 -7.29 -19.98 -5.38
N SER A 207 -7.39 -20.38 -4.10
CA SER A 207 -8.54 -20.09 -3.26
C SER A 207 -8.65 -18.61 -2.94
N LYS A 208 -7.53 -17.93 -2.68
CA LYS A 208 -7.45 -16.49 -2.44
C LYS A 208 -7.92 -15.69 -3.66
N SER A 209 -7.36 -15.96 -4.84
CA SER A 209 -7.74 -15.29 -6.09
C SER A 209 -9.23 -15.49 -6.41
N ARG A 210 -9.72 -16.73 -6.33
CA ARG A 210 -11.14 -17.04 -6.57
C ARG A 210 -12.06 -16.44 -5.51
N GLY A 211 -11.62 -16.40 -4.25
CA GLY A 211 -12.36 -15.83 -3.14
C GLY A 211 -12.63 -14.35 -3.34
N PHE A 212 -11.59 -13.56 -3.63
CA PHE A 212 -11.74 -12.13 -3.93
C PHE A 212 -12.61 -11.89 -5.17
N TYR A 213 -12.41 -12.64 -6.25
CA TYR A 213 -13.25 -12.52 -7.45
C TYR A 213 -14.73 -12.80 -7.15
N ARG A 214 -15.03 -13.85 -6.38
CA ARG A 214 -16.40 -14.21 -6.00
C ARG A 214 -17.01 -13.18 -5.05
N LEU A 215 -16.24 -12.65 -4.10
CA LEU A 215 -16.70 -11.57 -3.23
C LEU A 215 -17.07 -10.32 -4.04
N LYS A 216 -16.19 -9.88 -4.96
CA LYS A 216 -16.46 -8.74 -5.86
C LYS A 216 -17.76 -8.96 -6.64
N ARG A 217 -17.95 -10.18 -7.17
CA ARG A 217 -19.17 -10.55 -7.88
C ARG A 217 -20.41 -10.50 -6.98
N ILE A 218 -20.38 -11.10 -5.79
CA ILE A 218 -21.52 -11.13 -4.86
C ILE A 218 -21.88 -9.71 -4.40
N VAL A 219 -20.89 -8.87 -4.08
CA VAL A 219 -21.12 -7.47 -3.68
C VAL A 219 -21.84 -6.70 -4.79
N ARG A 220 -21.44 -6.91 -6.04
CA ARG A 220 -22.09 -6.30 -7.22
C ARG A 220 -23.50 -6.83 -7.43
N ASP A 221 -23.68 -8.16 -7.37
CA ASP A 221 -24.96 -8.82 -7.62
C ASP A 221 -26.01 -8.51 -6.53
N GLU A 222 -25.58 -8.22 -5.30
CA GLU A 222 -26.44 -7.85 -4.17
C GLU A 222 -26.62 -6.33 -4.01
N GLU A 223 -26.13 -5.53 -4.97
CA GLU A 223 -26.13 -4.06 -4.92
C GLU A 223 -25.58 -3.49 -3.60
N LEU A 224 -24.67 -4.23 -2.96
CA LEU A 224 -23.92 -3.77 -1.79
C LEU A 224 -22.81 -2.80 -2.21
N ASP A 225 -22.65 -2.56 -3.51
CA ASP A 225 -21.64 -1.67 -4.08
C ASP A 225 -21.67 -0.26 -3.47
N PRO A 226 -22.81 0.41 -3.19
CA PRO A 226 -22.79 1.71 -2.52
C PRO A 226 -22.31 1.63 -1.06
N GLN A 227 -22.60 0.53 -0.37
CA GLN A 227 -22.15 0.30 1.00
C GLN A 227 -20.65 -0.04 1.03
N VAL A 228 -20.16 -0.83 0.07
CA VAL A 228 -18.77 -1.29 -0.02
C VAL A 228 -17.85 -0.28 -0.72
N SER A 229 -18.32 0.43 -1.74
CA SER A 229 -17.62 1.53 -2.43
C SER A 229 -17.39 2.72 -1.50
N HIS A 230 -18.25 2.92 -0.50
CA HIS A 230 -17.98 3.87 0.59
C HIS A 230 -16.73 3.49 1.43
N PHE A 231 -16.27 2.23 1.31
CA PHE A 231 -15.08 1.66 1.94
C PHE A 231 -13.93 1.35 0.94
N VAL A 232 -14.20 1.10 -0.35
CA VAL A 232 -13.22 0.59 -1.33
C VAL A 232 -13.45 1.18 -2.73
N ASN A 233 -13.04 2.42 -3.01
CA ASN A 233 -13.00 2.96 -4.39
C ASN A 233 -11.69 2.60 -5.12
N LEU A 234 -11.35 1.32 -5.20
CA LEU A 234 -10.17 0.79 -5.90
C LEU A 234 -10.69 -0.05 -7.08
N GLU A 235 -10.39 0.37 -8.32
CA GLU A 235 -10.32 -0.43 -9.57
C GLU A 235 -11.16 0.01 -10.78
N ARG A 236 -12.11 0.96 -10.73
CA ARG A 236 -12.98 1.16 -11.91
C ARG A 236 -12.45 2.01 -13.08
N ASP A 237 -11.35 2.76 -12.92
CA ASP A 237 -10.90 3.70 -13.97
C ASP A 237 -9.64 3.25 -14.75
N LEU A 238 -9.07 2.07 -14.45
CA LEU A 238 -7.82 1.61 -15.09
C LEU A 238 -8.01 0.47 -16.11
N GLU A 239 -9.15 -0.22 -16.11
CA GLU A 239 -9.43 -1.28 -17.10
C GLU A 239 -9.97 -0.71 -18.43
N GLU A 240 -10.69 0.43 -18.41
CA GLU A 240 -11.26 1.03 -19.63
C GLU A 240 -10.27 1.88 -20.46
N GLN A 241 -9.09 2.26 -19.94
CA GLN A 241 -8.11 3.06 -20.71
C GLN A 241 -6.98 2.24 -21.36
N ILE A 242 -6.86 0.95 -21.07
CA ILE A 242 -5.82 0.10 -21.68
C ILE A 242 -6.32 -0.57 -22.98
N GLU A 243 -7.64 -0.72 -23.16
CA GLU A 243 -8.19 -1.30 -24.38
C GLU A 243 -8.28 -0.28 -25.54
N ASP A 244 -8.38 1.03 -25.25
CA ASP A 244 -8.55 2.05 -26.30
C ASP A 244 -7.22 2.64 -26.86
N GLU A 245 -6.06 2.36 -26.27
CA GLU A 245 -4.77 2.92 -26.72
C GLU A 245 -3.95 1.98 -27.64
N TYR A 246 -4.53 0.85 -28.07
CA TYR A 246 -3.90 -0.07 -29.05
C TYR A 246 -4.58 -0.12 -30.43
N GLU A 247 -5.54 0.76 -30.69
CA GLU A 247 -5.97 1.10 -32.05
C GLU A 247 -5.76 2.59 -32.29
N LEU A 248 -4.51 3.02 -32.54
CA LEU A 248 -4.14 4.05 -33.52
C LEU A 248 -2.64 4.40 -33.41
N VAL A 249 -1.94 4.09 -34.52
CA VAL A 249 -0.57 4.48 -34.96
C VAL A 249 0.60 3.68 -34.40
#